data_AF-A0A239QM69-F1
#
_entry.id   AF-A0A239QM69-F1
#
_cell.length_a   1.000
_cell.length_b   1.000
_cell.length_c   1.000
_cell.angle_alpha   90.00
_cell.angle_beta   90.00
_cell.angle_gamma   90.00
#
_symmetry.space_group_name_H-M   'P 1'
#
loop_
_entity.id
_entity.type
_entity.pdbx_description
1 polymer ?
#
loop_
_entity_poly.entity_id
_entity_poly.type
_entity_poly.pdbx_seq_one_letter_code
_entity_poly.pdbx_strand_id
1 'polypeptide(L)'
;MAAFDVYGGNGMDIFVYSDESGVFDCYHSQYFVFGGVVFLDNKTMESSARRYLSVEQEIRQENMIASEDELKAASLERKNQRRLFRVTNREFRFGVVVEIPKLKIRAQIADDKKSRQRYMDFAYKIAIKRFFSSLIQDGAINPVEVKTIHFFVDQHTTATNGRYELNENLEQELIRGSFNFEWQIFHPPLFPNAKSVTLKYCDSRKVVLIRAADIIANRIYHLAIENTLRYRESPHFYVYALPDNDLK
;
A
#
# COMPACT_ATOMS: atom_id res chain seq x y z
N MET A 1 -23.93 -5.72 -40.12
CA MET A 1 -22.58 -5.13 -39.99
C MET A 1 -22.75 -3.68 -39.58
N ALA A 2 -22.79 -3.45 -38.27
CA ALA A 2 -22.71 -2.10 -37.71
C ALA A 2 -21.30 -1.95 -37.16
N ALA A 3 -20.58 -0.94 -37.64
CA ALA A 3 -19.27 -0.57 -37.17
C ALA A 3 -19.38 -0.27 -35.67
N PHE A 4 -18.73 -1.08 -34.84
CA PHE A 4 -18.49 -0.73 -33.45
C PHE A 4 -17.46 0.38 -33.46
N ASP A 5 -17.91 1.57 -33.08
CA ASP A 5 -17.10 2.75 -32.88
C ASP A 5 -15.86 2.43 -32.05
N VAL A 6 -14.73 2.85 -32.60
CA VAL A 6 -13.43 2.94 -31.94
C VAL A 6 -13.57 4.00 -30.85
N TYR A 7 -14.08 3.62 -29.69
CA TYR A 7 -13.89 4.39 -28.48
C TYR A 7 -12.44 4.22 -28.03
N GLY A 8 -11.60 5.16 -28.48
CA GLY A 8 -10.34 5.50 -27.80
C GLY A 8 -10.63 6.01 -26.40
N GLY A 9 -11.06 5.11 -25.50
CA GLY A 9 -11.13 5.38 -24.08
C GLY A 9 -9.72 5.54 -23.56
N ASN A 10 -9.40 6.71 -23.00
CA ASN A 10 -8.23 6.90 -22.14
C ASN A 10 -8.41 6.02 -20.89
N GLY A 11 -8.22 4.71 -21.03
CA GLY A 11 -8.26 3.80 -19.88
C GLY A 11 -7.21 4.18 -18.84
N MET A 12 -7.48 3.73 -17.65
CA MET A 12 -6.97 4.24 -16.39
C MET A 12 -5.72 3.50 -15.93
N ASP A 13 -4.69 4.23 -15.52
CA ASP A 13 -3.50 3.66 -14.88
C ASP A 13 -3.52 4.01 -13.39
N ILE A 14 -3.35 2.99 -12.55
CA ILE A 14 -3.35 3.13 -11.10
C ILE A 14 -1.91 3.08 -10.59
N PHE A 15 -1.56 4.00 -9.69
CA PHE A 15 -0.22 4.09 -9.10
C PHE A 15 -0.31 3.90 -7.59
N VAL A 16 0.37 2.88 -7.06
CA VAL A 16 0.38 2.50 -5.65
C VAL A 16 1.79 2.68 -5.11
N TYR A 17 1.96 3.53 -4.10
CA TYR A 17 3.21 3.71 -3.37
C TYR A 17 3.03 3.21 -1.94
N SER A 18 3.92 2.36 -1.46
CA SER A 18 3.79 1.75 -0.14
C SER A 18 5.11 1.61 0.59
N ASP A 19 5.02 1.62 1.92
CA ASP A 19 6.11 1.32 2.83
C ASP A 19 5.58 0.54 4.06
N GLU A 20 6.51 0.03 4.86
CA GLU A 20 6.28 -0.73 6.07
C GLU A 20 6.72 0.03 7.33
N SER A 21 6.04 -0.22 8.45
CA SER A 21 6.41 0.35 9.75
C SER A 21 6.20 -0.64 10.89
N GLY A 22 7.13 -0.64 11.84
CA GLY A 22 7.24 -1.66 12.88
C GLY A 22 8.10 -2.85 12.45
N VAL A 23 8.48 -3.69 13.40
CA VAL A 23 9.26 -4.91 13.13
C VAL A 23 8.32 -6.09 13.11
N PHE A 24 8.34 -6.90 12.05
CA PHE A 24 7.60 -8.17 12.01
C PHE A 24 8.32 -9.23 12.87
N ASP A 25 8.17 -9.10 14.19
CA ASP A 25 8.66 -10.05 15.19
C ASP A 25 7.47 -10.71 15.88
N CYS A 26 7.32 -12.01 15.64
CA CYS A 26 6.22 -12.79 16.17
C CYS A 26 6.16 -12.82 17.70
N TYR A 27 7.26 -12.64 18.42
CA TYR A 27 7.32 -12.77 19.87
C TYR A 27 7.34 -11.43 20.60
N HIS A 28 7.97 -10.43 20.00
CA HIS A 28 8.28 -9.18 20.69
C HIS A 28 7.49 -7.97 20.18
N SER A 29 6.92 -8.04 18.98
CA SER A 29 6.15 -6.93 18.41
C SER A 29 4.66 -7.10 18.64
N GLN A 30 3.99 -5.98 18.94
CA GLN A 30 2.53 -5.93 19.01
C GLN A 30 1.89 -5.71 17.64
N TYR A 31 2.46 -4.80 16.86
CA TYR A 31 1.93 -4.38 15.58
C TYR A 31 2.99 -4.41 14.51
N PHE A 32 2.56 -4.66 13.29
CA PHE A 32 3.31 -4.40 12.07
C PHE A 32 2.35 -3.80 11.04
N VAL A 33 2.82 -2.83 10.26
CA VAL A 33 1.95 -2.03 9.41
C VAL A 33 2.50 -1.93 8.01
N PHE A 34 1.64 -2.09 7.02
CA PHE A 34 1.85 -1.49 5.70
C PHE A 34 0.98 -0.25 5.57
N GLY A 35 1.52 0.79 4.96
CA GLY A 35 0.81 2.02 4.64
C GLY A 35 1.18 2.52 3.25
N GLY A 36 0.27 3.24 2.62
CA GLY A 36 0.55 3.76 1.29
C GLY A 36 -0.44 4.77 0.76
N VAL A 37 -0.07 5.35 -0.38
CA VAL A 37 -0.86 6.33 -1.14
C VAL A 37 -1.11 5.82 -2.54
N VAL A 38 -2.31 6.07 -3.06
CA VAL A 38 -2.79 5.58 -4.35
C VAL A 38 -3.34 6.71 -5.20
N PHE A 39 -2.99 6.68 -6.48
CA PHE A 39 -3.44 7.61 -7.50
C PHE A 39 -4.13 6.87 -8.62
N LEU A 40 -5.17 7.49 -9.16
CA LEU A 40 -6.05 6.94 -10.18
C LEU A 40 -5.72 7.46 -11.59
N ASP A 41 -4.77 8.39 -11.69
CA ASP A 41 -4.22 8.92 -12.93
C ASP A 41 -2.83 9.53 -12.71
N ASN A 42 -2.05 9.66 -13.78
CA ASN A 42 -0.69 10.19 -13.72
C ASN A 42 -0.65 11.68 -13.33
N LYS A 43 -1.64 12.48 -13.73
CA LYS A 43 -1.65 13.93 -13.50
C LYS A 43 -1.83 14.24 -12.01
N THR A 44 -2.71 13.53 -11.32
CA THR A 44 -2.91 13.66 -9.87
C THR A 44 -1.69 13.16 -9.09
N MET A 45 -1.08 12.05 -9.53
CA MET A 45 0.17 11.53 -8.98
C MET A 45 1.29 12.58 -9.05
N GLU A 46 1.58 13.12 -10.24
CA GLU A 46 2.64 14.13 -10.40
C GLU A 46 2.38 15.41 -9.60
N SER A 47 1.13 15.87 -9.59
CA SER A 47 0.74 17.06 -8.82
C SER A 47 0.93 16.84 -7.31
N SER A 48 0.57 15.66 -6.81
CA SER A 48 0.80 15.27 -5.41
C SER A 48 2.28 15.21 -5.07
N ALA A 49 3.10 14.59 -5.93
CA ALA A 49 4.54 14.50 -5.75
C ALA A 49 5.20 15.89 -5.64
N ARG A 50 4.81 16.84 -6.49
CA ARG A 50 5.31 18.23 -6.45
C ARG A 50 4.89 18.96 -5.16
N ARG A 51 3.64 18.81 -4.73
CA ARG A 51 3.15 19.40 -3.46
C ARG A 51 3.90 18.83 -2.26
N TYR A 52 4.08 17.52 -2.22
CA TYR A 52 4.82 16.86 -1.14
C TYR A 52 6.26 17.33 -1.09
N LEU A 53 6.94 17.38 -2.25
CA LEU A 53 8.31 17.86 -2.34
C LEU A 53 8.45 19.32 -1.89
N SER A 54 7.50 20.19 -2.23
CA SER A 54 7.50 21.59 -1.78
C SER A 54 7.49 21.70 -0.24
N VAL A 55 6.58 20.99 0.41
CA VAL A 55 6.48 20.98 1.89
C VAL A 55 7.71 20.32 2.51
N GLU A 56 8.24 19.27 1.88
CA GLU A 56 9.49 18.64 2.31
C GLU A 56 10.66 19.64 2.26
N GLN A 57 10.79 20.42 1.18
CA GLN A 57 11.83 21.45 1.04
C GLN A 57 11.69 22.56 2.08
N GLU A 58 10.47 23.02 2.37
CA GLU A 58 10.22 23.98 3.46
C GLU A 58 10.71 23.43 4.80
N ILE A 59 10.36 22.19 5.13
CA ILE A 59 10.79 21.54 6.37
C ILE A 59 12.33 21.42 6.42
N ARG A 60 12.99 21.05 5.31
CA ARG A 60 14.46 20.99 5.26
C ARG A 60 15.10 22.33 5.58
N GLN A 61 14.59 23.41 4.97
CA GLN A 61 15.09 24.76 5.19
C GLN A 61 14.89 25.22 6.64
N GLU A 62 13.69 25.02 7.19
CA GLU A 62 13.35 25.39 8.57
C GLU A 62 14.23 24.67 9.62
N ASN A 63 14.68 23.46 9.32
CA ASN A 63 15.40 22.59 10.27
C ASN A 63 16.89 22.42 9.92
N MET A 64 17.41 23.18 8.94
CA MET A 64 18.81 23.12 8.48
C MET A 64 19.28 21.70 8.11
N ILE A 65 18.40 20.90 7.50
CA ILE A 65 18.68 19.51 7.10
C ILE A 65 19.31 19.52 5.71
N ALA A 66 20.42 18.80 5.53
CA ALA A 66 21.10 18.73 4.23
C ALA A 66 20.19 18.09 3.18
N SER A 67 20.35 18.49 1.91
CA SER A 67 19.55 17.95 0.79
C SER A 67 19.74 16.45 0.56
N GLU A 68 20.88 15.91 1.00
CA GLU A 68 21.28 14.52 0.80
C GLU A 68 20.70 13.59 1.87
N ASP A 69 20.30 14.15 3.03
CA ASP A 69 19.73 13.37 4.12
C ASP A 69 18.31 12.93 3.77
N GLU A 70 18.01 11.66 4.01
CA GLU A 70 16.67 11.15 3.80
C GLU A 70 15.74 11.61 4.93
N LEU A 71 14.65 12.28 4.57
CA LEU A 71 13.61 12.62 5.54
C LEU A 71 12.68 11.42 5.75
N LYS A 72 13.12 10.53 6.64
CA LYS A 72 12.28 9.44 7.14
C LYS A 72 11.35 9.91 8.24
N ALA A 73 10.21 9.24 8.38
CA ALA A 73 9.25 9.50 9.43
C ALA A 73 9.91 9.42 10.82
N ALA A 74 10.72 8.39 11.06
CA ALA A 74 11.35 8.17 12.37
C ALA A 74 12.32 9.28 12.83
N SER A 75 12.91 10.04 11.91
CA SER A 75 13.86 11.13 12.23
C SER A 75 13.19 12.51 12.31
N LEU A 76 11.91 12.62 11.96
CA LEU A 76 11.17 13.88 11.94
C LEU A 76 10.46 14.17 13.26
N GLU A 77 10.44 15.45 13.65
CA GLU A 77 9.56 15.89 14.73
C GLU A 77 8.08 15.64 14.40
N ARG A 78 7.28 15.30 15.43
CA ARG A 78 5.84 15.02 15.27
C ARG A 78 5.07 16.15 14.55
N LYS A 79 5.49 17.42 14.73
CA LYS A 79 4.91 18.57 14.03
C LYS A 79 5.09 18.44 12.51
N ASN A 80 6.30 18.11 12.07
CA ASN A 80 6.67 17.98 10.66
C ASN A 80 6.08 16.72 10.03
N GLN A 81 6.06 15.60 10.75
CA GLN A 81 5.34 14.39 10.33
C GLN A 81 3.85 14.69 10.05
N ARG A 82 3.18 15.43 10.95
CA ARG A 82 1.78 15.84 10.76
C ARG A 82 1.59 16.77 9.56
N ARG A 83 2.54 17.68 9.28
CA ARG A 83 2.50 18.54 8.08
C ARG A 83 2.55 17.68 6.82
N LEU A 84 3.52 16.78 6.70
CA LEU A 84 3.67 15.89 5.55
C LEU A 84 2.47 14.96 5.37
N PHE A 85 1.97 14.35 6.46
CA PHE A 85 0.78 13.50 6.42
C PHE A 85 -0.46 14.23 5.91
N ARG A 86 -0.61 15.53 6.20
CA ARG A 86 -1.75 16.33 5.74
C ARG A 86 -1.69 16.64 4.24
N VAL A 87 -0.50 16.62 3.63
CA VAL A 87 -0.35 16.85 2.18
C VAL A 87 -1.10 15.77 1.39
N THR A 88 -1.16 14.55 1.93
CA THR A 88 -1.79 13.37 1.31
C THR A 88 -3.27 13.17 1.72
N ASN A 89 -3.94 14.17 2.31
CA ASN A 89 -5.33 14.04 2.77
C ASN A 89 -6.39 14.00 1.65
N ARG A 90 -6.07 14.50 0.45
CA ARG A 90 -6.97 14.53 -0.73
C ARG A 90 -6.79 13.31 -1.63
N GLU A 91 -5.82 12.49 -1.31
CA GLU A 91 -5.33 11.35 -2.06
C GLU A 91 -5.87 10.09 -1.40
N PHE A 92 -6.10 9.04 -2.18
CA PHE A 92 -6.47 7.77 -1.59
C PHE A 92 -5.28 7.19 -0.83
N ARG A 93 -5.53 6.75 0.39
CA ARG A 93 -4.54 6.16 1.28
C ARG A 93 -5.07 4.86 1.81
N PHE A 94 -4.18 3.88 1.91
CA PHE A 94 -4.52 2.59 2.48
C PHE A 94 -3.56 2.24 3.61
N GLY A 95 -4.01 1.33 4.46
CA GLY A 95 -3.20 0.73 5.50
C GLY A 95 -3.70 -0.64 5.90
N VAL A 96 -2.79 -1.49 6.33
CA VAL A 96 -3.14 -2.72 7.04
C VAL A 96 -2.30 -2.83 8.30
N VAL A 97 -2.97 -3.08 9.42
CA VAL A 97 -2.35 -3.32 10.72
C VAL A 97 -2.43 -4.80 11.03
N VAL A 98 -1.27 -5.44 11.10
CA VAL A 98 -1.13 -6.80 11.60
C VAL A 98 -0.97 -6.74 13.11
N GLU A 99 -1.97 -7.22 13.83
CA GLU A 99 -1.96 -7.46 15.27
C GLU A 99 -1.28 -8.81 15.54
N ILE A 100 0.06 -8.79 15.63
CA ILE A 100 0.90 -9.98 15.69
C ILE A 100 0.49 -10.96 16.82
N PRO A 101 0.15 -10.51 18.05
CA PRO A 101 -0.28 -11.41 19.12
C PRO A 101 -1.57 -12.18 18.82
N LYS A 102 -2.42 -11.69 17.92
CA LYS A 102 -3.69 -12.34 17.55
C LYS A 102 -3.52 -13.42 16.48
N LEU A 103 -2.35 -13.55 15.87
CA LEU A 103 -2.10 -14.54 14.81
C LEU A 103 -2.09 -15.96 15.37
N LYS A 104 -3.05 -16.79 14.97
CA LYS A 104 -3.14 -18.20 15.40
C LYS A 104 -1.98 -19.06 14.88
N ILE A 105 -1.41 -18.69 13.73
CA ILE A 105 -0.29 -19.39 13.07
C ILE A 105 1.07 -18.78 13.42
N ARG A 106 1.16 -18.01 14.51
CA ARG A 106 2.38 -17.28 14.90
C ARG A 106 3.62 -18.16 15.01
N ALA A 107 3.50 -19.36 15.57
CA ALA A 107 4.62 -20.30 15.69
C ALA A 107 5.17 -20.74 14.32
N GLN A 108 4.28 -20.98 13.35
CA GLN A 108 4.65 -21.40 11.98
C GLN A 108 5.26 -20.24 11.20
N ILE A 109 4.72 -19.03 11.36
CA ILE A 109 5.28 -17.83 10.72
C ILE A 109 6.67 -17.52 11.29
N ALA A 110 6.85 -17.68 12.60
CA ALA A 110 8.10 -17.36 13.29
C ALA A 110 9.26 -18.29 12.95
N ASP A 111 8.97 -19.48 12.41
CA ASP A 111 9.94 -20.56 12.19
C ASP A 111 11.10 -20.13 11.27
N ASP A 112 10.79 -19.40 10.20
CA ASP A 112 11.81 -18.98 9.24
C ASP A 112 11.53 -17.63 8.55
N LYS A 113 12.58 -17.05 7.94
CA LYS A 113 12.50 -15.75 7.26
C LYS A 113 11.55 -15.78 6.05
N LYS A 114 11.48 -16.89 5.32
CA LYS A 114 10.60 -17.05 4.16
C LYS A 114 9.14 -17.13 4.60
N SER A 115 8.82 -17.80 5.69
CA SER A 115 7.45 -17.83 6.23
C SER A 115 6.97 -16.47 6.70
N ARG A 116 7.83 -15.67 7.36
CA ARG A 116 7.54 -14.26 7.67
C ARG A 116 7.26 -13.43 6.42
N GLN A 117 8.13 -13.51 5.41
CA GLN A 117 7.93 -12.77 4.16
C GLN A 117 6.63 -13.17 3.48
N ARG A 118 6.31 -14.47 3.38
CA ARG A 118 5.05 -14.95 2.78
C ARG A 118 3.83 -14.39 3.50
N TYR A 119 3.87 -14.31 4.84
CA TYR A 119 2.77 -13.72 5.59
C TYR A 119 2.66 -12.19 5.35
N MET A 120 3.79 -11.50 5.31
CA MET A 120 3.83 -10.06 4.98
C MET A 120 3.26 -9.81 3.57
N ASP A 121 3.66 -10.60 2.58
CA ASP A 121 3.14 -10.52 1.21
C ASP A 121 1.63 -10.80 1.17
N PHE A 122 1.16 -11.79 1.94
CA PHE A 122 -0.26 -12.08 2.11
C PHE A 122 -1.02 -10.88 2.71
N ALA A 123 -0.51 -10.30 3.80
CA ALA A 123 -1.13 -9.16 4.46
C ALA A 123 -1.23 -7.95 3.51
N TYR A 124 -0.16 -7.66 2.78
CA TYR A 124 -0.12 -6.61 1.77
C TYR A 124 -1.14 -6.86 0.64
N LYS A 125 -1.13 -8.07 0.06
CA LYS A 125 -2.05 -8.47 -1.02
C LYS A 125 -3.52 -8.32 -0.61
N ILE A 126 -3.88 -8.80 0.58
CA ILE A 126 -5.24 -8.70 1.11
C ILE A 126 -5.65 -7.23 1.33
N ALA A 127 -4.74 -6.40 1.85
CA ALA A 127 -5.00 -4.98 2.04
C ALA A 127 -5.30 -4.28 0.71
N ILE A 128 -4.50 -4.54 -0.32
CA ILE A 128 -4.69 -4.01 -1.67
C ILE A 128 -6.02 -4.47 -2.26
N LYS A 129 -6.35 -5.76 -2.17
CA LYS A 129 -7.63 -6.31 -2.65
C LYS A 129 -8.81 -5.60 -2.00
N ARG A 130 -8.80 -5.47 -0.67
CA ARG A 130 -9.89 -4.83 0.10
C ARG A 130 -10.00 -3.34 -0.22
N PHE A 131 -8.88 -2.66 -0.32
CA PHE A 131 -8.81 -1.26 -0.70
C PHE A 131 -9.44 -1.02 -2.08
N PHE A 132 -9.03 -1.76 -3.10
CA PHE A 132 -9.62 -1.63 -4.43
C PHE A 132 -11.09 -2.04 -4.47
N SER A 133 -11.48 -3.09 -3.75
CA SER A 133 -12.90 -3.49 -3.64
C SER A 133 -13.74 -2.35 -3.05
N SER A 134 -13.23 -1.66 -2.03
CA SER A 134 -13.91 -0.49 -1.44
C SER A 134 -14.01 0.67 -2.43
N LEU A 135 -12.97 0.96 -3.21
CA LEU A 135 -13.01 2.01 -4.23
C LEU A 135 -13.97 1.70 -5.38
N ILE A 136 -14.09 0.43 -5.78
CA ILE A 136 -15.07 -0.01 -6.77
C ILE A 136 -16.48 0.16 -6.19
N GLN A 137 -16.70 -0.28 -4.95
CA GLN A 137 -17.99 -0.16 -4.26
C GLN A 137 -18.42 1.31 -4.08
N ASP A 138 -17.47 2.19 -3.76
CA ASP A 138 -17.70 3.62 -3.60
C ASP A 138 -17.81 4.35 -4.96
N GLY A 139 -17.69 3.64 -6.08
CA GLY A 139 -17.80 4.20 -7.44
C GLY A 139 -16.60 5.06 -7.87
N ALA A 140 -15.49 5.03 -7.13
CA ALA A 140 -14.26 5.76 -7.44
C ALA A 140 -13.44 5.10 -8.55
N ILE A 141 -13.60 3.79 -8.75
CA ILE A 141 -12.93 3.04 -9.83
C ILE A 141 -13.98 2.28 -10.65
N ASN A 142 -13.93 2.43 -11.97
CA ASN A 142 -14.59 1.52 -12.89
C ASN A 142 -13.64 0.36 -13.23
N PRO A 143 -13.88 -0.88 -12.75
CA PRO A 143 -12.92 -1.98 -12.90
C PRO A 143 -12.64 -2.40 -14.35
N VAL A 144 -13.55 -2.11 -15.28
CA VAL A 144 -13.37 -2.44 -16.71
C VAL A 144 -12.53 -1.41 -17.47
N GLU A 145 -12.28 -0.24 -16.88
CA GLU A 145 -11.48 0.84 -17.48
C GLU A 145 -10.01 0.80 -17.07
N VAL A 146 -9.66 0.03 -16.03
CA VAL A 146 -8.29 -0.11 -15.55
C VAL A 146 -7.44 -0.85 -16.59
N LYS A 147 -6.34 -0.24 -17.01
CA LYS A 147 -5.36 -0.79 -17.96
C LYS A 147 -4.18 -1.41 -17.26
N THR A 148 -3.55 -0.67 -16.35
CA THR A 148 -2.30 -1.06 -15.70
C THR A 148 -2.31 -0.63 -14.25
N ILE A 149 -1.69 -1.45 -13.40
CA ILE A 149 -1.50 -1.12 -11.98
C ILE A 149 0.00 -1.15 -11.68
N HIS A 150 0.53 -0.01 -11.26
CA HIS A 150 1.93 0.20 -10.96
C HIS A 150 2.15 0.24 -9.46
N PHE A 151 2.88 -0.74 -8.92
CA PHE A 151 3.28 -0.78 -7.52
C PHE A 151 4.73 -0.32 -7.37
N PHE A 152 4.95 0.58 -6.42
CA PHE A 152 6.24 1.09 -5.99
C PHE A 152 6.38 0.82 -4.50
N VAL A 153 7.31 -0.05 -4.13
CA VAL A 153 7.53 -0.50 -2.76
C VAL A 153 8.93 -0.10 -2.32
N ASP A 154 9.12 0.37 -1.08
CA ASP A 154 10.46 0.69 -0.58
C ASP A 154 11.36 -0.56 -0.58
N GLN A 155 12.66 -0.35 -0.81
CA GLN A 155 13.65 -1.40 -0.73
C GLN A 155 13.95 -1.71 0.74
N HIS A 156 13.22 -2.67 1.30
CA HIS A 156 13.75 -3.50 2.38
C HIS A 156 14.45 -4.73 1.81
N THR A 157 15.35 -5.33 2.59
CA THR A 157 16.25 -6.43 2.17
C THR A 157 15.47 -7.72 1.87
N THR A 158 14.67 -7.68 0.81
CA THR A 158 14.02 -8.84 0.20
C THR A 158 15.11 -9.65 -0.48
N ALA A 159 15.24 -10.92 -0.10
CA ALA A 159 16.01 -11.86 -0.88
C ALA A 159 15.45 -11.91 -2.31
N THR A 160 16.30 -12.03 -3.33
CA THR A 160 15.94 -11.97 -4.75
C THR A 160 14.76 -12.87 -5.13
N ASN A 161 14.59 -14.01 -4.46
CA ASN A 161 13.49 -14.95 -4.69
C ASN A 161 12.12 -14.43 -4.24
N GLY A 162 12.02 -13.57 -3.22
CA GLY A 162 10.74 -13.03 -2.75
C GLY A 162 10.14 -11.95 -3.67
N ARG A 163 10.97 -11.32 -4.52
CA ARG A 163 10.53 -10.26 -5.43
C ARG A 163 9.58 -10.73 -6.53
N TYR A 164 9.84 -11.93 -7.05
CA TYR A 164 8.99 -12.54 -8.08
C TYR A 164 7.68 -13.03 -7.49
N GLU A 165 7.72 -13.61 -6.28
CA GLU A 165 6.54 -14.14 -5.59
C GLU A 165 5.48 -13.04 -5.33
N LEU A 166 5.87 -11.82 -4.92
CA LEU A 166 4.89 -10.74 -4.67
C LEU A 166 4.19 -10.23 -5.94
N ASN A 167 4.93 -10.02 -7.04
CA ASN A 167 4.34 -9.52 -8.28
C ASN A 167 3.33 -10.52 -8.86
N GLU A 168 3.69 -11.81 -8.89
CA GLU A 168 2.81 -12.88 -9.34
C GLU A 168 1.57 -13.00 -8.47
N ASN A 169 1.73 -12.89 -7.13
CA ASN A 169 0.62 -12.90 -6.20
C ASN A 169 -0.35 -11.73 -6.41
N LEU A 170 0.15 -10.53 -6.71
CA LEU A 170 -0.68 -9.37 -7.04
C LEU A 170 -1.40 -9.55 -8.38
N GLU A 171 -0.69 -10.02 -9.42
CA GLU A 171 -1.29 -10.26 -10.73
C GLU A 171 -2.39 -11.32 -10.66
N GLN A 172 -2.14 -12.42 -9.93
CA GLN A 172 -3.12 -13.48 -9.73
C GLN A 172 -4.37 -12.95 -9.02
N GLU A 173 -4.21 -12.18 -7.95
CA GLU A 173 -5.34 -11.66 -7.16
C GLU A 173 -6.15 -10.58 -7.90
N LEU A 174 -5.47 -9.71 -8.65
CA LEU A 174 -6.08 -8.52 -9.23
C LEU A 174 -6.59 -8.73 -10.67
N ILE A 175 -5.88 -9.52 -11.49
CA ILE A 175 -6.13 -9.62 -12.93
C ILE A 175 -6.62 -11.01 -13.35
N ARG A 176 -6.08 -12.08 -12.77
CA ARG A 176 -6.41 -13.46 -13.20
C ARG A 176 -7.55 -14.10 -12.40
N GLY A 177 -7.72 -13.69 -11.14
CA GLY A 177 -8.61 -14.33 -10.18
C GLY A 177 -7.90 -15.45 -9.43
N SER A 178 -8.42 -15.83 -8.27
CA SER A 178 -7.81 -16.86 -7.41
C SER A 178 -8.77 -18.03 -7.20
N PHE A 179 -8.26 -19.25 -7.35
CA PHE A 179 -9.00 -20.46 -7.04
C PHE A 179 -8.59 -20.96 -5.65
N ASN A 180 -9.56 -21.06 -4.75
CA ASN A 180 -9.34 -21.68 -3.45
C ASN A 180 -9.60 -23.19 -3.57
N PHE A 181 -8.53 -23.98 -3.62
CA PHE A 181 -8.61 -25.44 -3.75
C PHE A 181 -9.26 -26.13 -2.54
N GLU A 182 -9.08 -25.60 -1.34
CA GLU A 182 -9.68 -26.18 -0.13
C GLU A 182 -11.21 -26.07 -0.15
N TRP A 183 -11.73 -24.97 -0.69
CA TRP A 183 -13.17 -24.65 -0.69
C TRP A 183 -13.82 -24.88 -2.06
N GLN A 184 -13.01 -25.20 -3.07
CA GLN A 184 -13.42 -25.35 -4.48
C GLN A 184 -14.15 -24.12 -5.04
N ILE A 185 -13.77 -22.93 -4.58
CA ILE A 185 -14.40 -21.65 -4.98
C ILE A 185 -13.44 -20.86 -5.86
N PHE A 186 -13.93 -20.39 -7.00
CA PHE A 186 -13.24 -19.43 -7.85
C PHE A 186 -13.63 -18.00 -7.47
N HIS A 187 -12.65 -17.18 -7.14
CA HIS A 187 -12.82 -15.74 -6.95
C HIS A 187 -12.44 -15.01 -8.25
N PRO A 188 -13.38 -14.28 -8.88
CA PRO A 188 -13.10 -13.55 -10.09
C PRO A 188 -12.07 -12.43 -9.85
N PRO A 189 -11.33 -12.02 -10.90
CA PRO A 189 -10.41 -10.90 -10.80
C PRO A 189 -11.13 -9.59 -10.50
N LEU A 190 -10.45 -8.69 -9.78
CA LEU A 190 -10.96 -7.35 -9.51
C LEU A 190 -10.96 -6.46 -10.75
N PHE A 191 -9.98 -6.64 -11.65
CA PHE A 191 -9.78 -5.81 -12.84
C PHE A 191 -9.70 -6.70 -14.08
N PRO A 192 -10.84 -7.14 -14.64
CA PRO A 192 -10.87 -8.15 -15.71
C PRO A 192 -10.23 -7.68 -17.03
N ASN A 193 -10.16 -6.37 -17.26
CA ASN A 193 -9.58 -5.79 -18.47
C ASN A 193 -8.15 -5.25 -18.29
N ALA A 194 -7.62 -5.29 -17.06
CA ALA A 194 -6.26 -4.85 -16.81
C ALA A 194 -5.27 -5.80 -17.49
N LYS A 195 -4.29 -5.23 -18.18
CA LYS A 195 -3.31 -5.98 -18.98
C LYS A 195 -2.15 -6.47 -18.15
N SER A 196 -1.74 -5.71 -17.15
CA SER A 196 -0.58 -6.08 -16.33
C SER A 196 -0.57 -5.38 -14.97
N VAL A 197 0.10 -6.04 -14.03
CA VAL A 197 0.62 -5.44 -12.80
C VAL A 197 2.12 -5.30 -12.95
N THR A 198 2.68 -4.15 -12.56
CA THR A 198 4.13 -3.96 -12.50
C THR A 198 4.55 -3.64 -11.09
N LEU A 199 5.56 -4.32 -10.57
CA LEU A 199 6.15 -4.07 -9.26
C LEU A 199 7.57 -3.52 -9.40
N LYS A 200 7.83 -2.36 -8.77
CA LYS A 200 9.15 -1.73 -8.73
C LYS A 200 9.59 -1.51 -7.29
N TYR A 201 10.77 -2.01 -6.96
CA TYR A 201 11.43 -1.73 -5.69
C TYR A 201 12.21 -0.41 -5.79
N CYS A 202 11.87 0.55 -4.94
CA CYS A 202 12.37 1.91 -5.01
C CYS A 202 13.35 2.22 -3.88
N ASP A 203 14.31 3.08 -4.17
CA ASP A 203 15.14 3.71 -3.14
C ASP A 203 14.42 4.98 -2.69
N SER A 204 13.95 4.99 -1.45
CA SER A 204 13.22 6.08 -0.82
C SER A 204 13.96 7.42 -0.83
N ARG A 205 15.30 7.43 -0.93
CA ARG A 205 16.09 8.67 -1.17
C ARG A 205 15.73 9.35 -2.48
N LYS A 206 15.40 8.57 -3.51
CA LYS A 206 15.14 9.06 -4.87
C LYS A 206 13.66 9.27 -5.18
N VAL A 207 12.77 8.56 -4.48
CA VAL A 207 11.34 8.54 -4.82
C VAL A 207 10.51 9.22 -3.73
N VAL A 208 10.07 10.45 -4.01
CA VAL A 208 9.30 11.31 -3.10
C VAL A 208 8.07 10.61 -2.53
N LEU A 209 7.31 9.91 -3.38
CA LEU A 209 6.07 9.27 -2.98
C LEU A 209 6.28 8.00 -2.12
N ILE A 210 7.47 7.40 -2.12
CA ILE A 210 7.82 6.36 -1.14
C ILE A 210 7.98 6.97 0.25
N ARG A 211 8.65 8.13 0.37
CA ARG A 211 8.71 8.86 1.65
C ARG A 211 7.34 9.31 2.14
N ALA A 212 6.43 9.64 1.21
CA ALA A 212 5.04 9.91 1.57
C ALA A 212 4.35 8.66 2.14
N ALA A 213 4.63 7.47 1.58
CA ALA A 213 4.14 6.20 2.10
C ALA A 213 4.73 5.87 3.48
N ASP A 214 6.03 6.11 3.72
CA ASP A 214 6.69 5.98 5.03
C ASP A 214 5.95 6.79 6.11
N ILE A 215 5.65 8.07 5.82
CA ILE A 215 4.88 8.93 6.75
C ILE A 215 3.49 8.36 7.04
N ILE A 216 2.81 7.77 6.04
CA ILE A 216 1.49 7.16 6.23
C ILE A 216 1.60 5.89 7.08
N ALA A 217 2.53 4.99 6.75
CA ALA A 217 2.76 3.74 7.48
C ALA A 217 3.12 4.00 8.94
N ASN A 218 4.05 4.93 9.17
CA ASN A 218 4.45 5.35 10.52
C ASN A 218 3.29 5.98 11.29
N ARG A 219 2.46 6.81 10.64
CA ARG A 219 1.29 7.40 11.29
C ARG A 219 0.29 6.34 11.74
N ILE A 220 -0.02 5.37 10.88
CA ILE A 220 -0.92 4.25 11.20
C ILE A 220 -0.35 3.44 12.37
N TYR A 221 0.95 3.13 12.33
CA TYR A 221 1.64 2.39 13.39
C TYR A 221 1.54 3.10 14.76
N HIS A 222 1.79 4.41 14.81
CA HIS A 222 1.64 5.18 16.03
C HIS A 222 0.19 5.23 16.53
N LEU A 223 -0.79 5.37 15.63
CA LEU A 223 -2.20 5.34 15.99
C LEU A 223 -2.63 3.97 16.56
N ALA A 224 -2.07 2.88 16.03
CA ALA A 224 -2.31 1.52 16.53
C ALA A 224 -1.73 1.35 17.95
N ILE A 225 -0.50 1.79 18.19
CA ILE A 225 0.13 1.77 19.53
C ILE A 225 -0.67 2.60 20.53
N GLU A 226 -1.10 3.80 20.13
CA GLU A 226 -1.89 4.71 20.99
C GLU A 226 -3.33 4.23 21.18
N ASN A 227 -3.75 3.13 20.52
CA ASN A 227 -5.12 2.61 20.50
C ASN A 227 -6.17 3.69 20.11
N THR A 228 -5.79 4.56 19.17
CA THR A 228 -6.63 5.65 18.65
C THR A 228 -6.94 5.51 17.16
N LEU A 229 -6.39 4.50 16.50
CA LEU A 229 -6.61 4.22 15.10
C LEU A 229 -8.10 4.00 14.80
N ARG A 230 -8.63 4.73 13.81
CA ARG A 230 -9.96 4.43 13.27
C ARG A 230 -9.83 3.86 11.86
N TYR A 231 -10.53 2.77 11.62
CA TYR A 231 -10.43 2.00 10.37
C TYR A 231 -11.02 2.71 9.14
N ARG A 232 -11.73 3.84 9.35
CA ARG A 232 -12.16 4.80 8.31
C ARG A 232 -12.23 6.21 8.90
N GLU A 233 -11.09 6.90 9.01
CA GLU A 233 -11.03 8.27 9.56
C GLU A 233 -11.51 9.34 8.56
N SER A 234 -11.38 9.08 7.25
CA SER A 234 -11.79 10.02 6.22
C SER A 234 -12.22 9.29 4.92
N PRO A 235 -12.94 9.97 4.00
CA PRO A 235 -13.41 9.36 2.75
C PRO A 235 -12.31 8.75 1.88
N HIS A 236 -11.07 9.21 2.05
CA HIS A 236 -9.92 8.78 1.27
C HIS A 236 -8.91 7.97 2.10
N PHE A 237 -9.25 7.53 3.31
CA PHE A 237 -8.32 6.80 4.18
C PHE A 237 -8.93 5.49 4.68
N TYR A 238 -8.39 4.39 4.17
CA TYR A 238 -8.88 3.04 4.36
C TYR A 238 -7.87 2.25 5.16
N VAL A 239 -8.21 1.80 6.37
CA VAL A 239 -7.30 1.01 7.18
C VAL A 239 -7.97 -0.29 7.59
N TYR A 240 -7.25 -1.40 7.46
CA TYR A 240 -7.74 -2.74 7.80
C TYR A 240 -6.92 -3.33 8.95
N ALA A 241 -7.49 -4.26 9.70
CA ALA A 241 -6.78 -5.05 10.71
C ALA A 241 -6.67 -6.51 10.29
N LEU A 242 -5.56 -7.15 10.66
CA LEU A 242 -5.35 -8.59 10.55
C LEU A 242 -4.86 -9.14 11.91
N PRO A 243 -5.30 -10.34 12.34
CA PRO A 243 -6.32 -11.15 11.68
C PRO A 243 -7.68 -10.48 11.79
N ASP A 244 -8.44 -10.54 10.71
CA ASP A 244 -9.81 -10.05 10.68
C ASP A 244 -10.73 -11.14 11.25
N ASN A 245 -11.57 -10.79 12.22
CA ASN A 245 -12.54 -11.73 12.78
C ASN A 245 -13.65 -12.08 11.77
N ASP A 246 -13.73 -11.35 10.65
CA ASP A 246 -14.73 -11.54 9.59
C ASP A 246 -14.27 -12.47 8.45
N LEU A 247 -13.09 -13.11 8.57
CA LEU A 247 -12.73 -14.25 7.71
C LEU A 247 -13.45 -15.52 8.22
N LYS A 248 -14.74 -15.62 7.90
CA LYS A 248 -15.51 -16.87 7.91
C LYS A 248 -15.72 -17.38 6.50
#